data_AF-A0A7Y0EMW5-F1
#
_entry.id   AF-A0A7Y0EMW5-F1
#
_cell.length_a   1.000
_cell.length_b   1.000
_cell.length_c   1.000
_cell.angle_alpha   90.00
_cell.angle_beta   90.00
_cell.angle_gamma   90.00
#
_symmetry.space_group_name_H-M   'P 1'
#
loop_
_entity.id
_entity.type
_entity.pdbx_description
1 polymer ?
#
loop_
_entity_poly.entity_id
_entity_poly.type
_entity_poly.pdbx_seq_one_letter_code
_entity_poly.pdbx_strand_id
1 'polypeptide(L)'
;MFLVVAVTMYIGLTVRLSSVVTNSGFGTMQQASTLLSVMTIGGMLMGFVFGLINKTLKAQTLTVGLAALAVGAIIIHFAPNFAVLCVGAMIAGISYPTMISYTFNQISEVCPKGSDTLCTSVVLVGCNLGAFTAPYTLRLVSALTGGSLSMPFLVYGIVLMVIAAVYAAWNIMHGAKKV
;
A
#
# COMPACT_ATOMS: atom_id res chain seq x y z
N MET A 1 0.76 -1.79 14.41
CA MET A 1 1.69 -2.74 13.77
C MET A 1 1.32 -3.02 12.32
N PHE A 2 0.08 -3.39 12.02
CA PHE A 2 -0.34 -3.72 10.66
C PHE A 2 -0.08 -2.61 9.60
N LEU A 3 -0.44 -1.37 9.92
CA LEU A 3 -0.19 -0.23 9.03
C LEU A 3 1.31 0.00 8.75
N VAL A 4 2.18 -0.26 9.72
CA VAL A 4 3.64 -0.11 9.55
C VAL A 4 4.13 -1.04 8.45
N VAL A 5 3.70 -2.31 8.46
CA VAL A 5 4.08 -3.30 7.43
C VAL A 5 3.58 -2.87 6.04
N ALA A 6 2.34 -2.40 5.94
CA ALA A 6 1.79 -1.92 4.68
C ALA A 6 2.55 -0.70 4.13
N VAL A 7 2.92 0.26 4.99
CA VAL A 7 3.73 1.43 4.64
C VAL A 7 5.12 1.01 4.19
N THR A 8 5.78 0.11 4.92
CA THR A 8 7.09 -0.46 4.55
C THR A 8 7.05 -1.07 3.15
N MET A 9 6.05 -1.92 2.89
CA MET A 9 5.93 -2.60 1.60
C MET A 9 5.58 -1.62 0.48
N TYR A 10 4.65 -0.69 0.68
CA TYR A 10 4.31 0.32 -0.32
C TYR A 10 5.52 1.17 -0.72
N ILE A 11 6.29 1.66 0.27
CA ILE A 11 7.49 2.47 0.01
C ILE A 11 8.56 1.64 -0.68
N GLY A 12 8.72 0.37 -0.30
CA GLY A 12 9.62 -0.55 -0.99
C GLY A 12 9.23 -0.77 -2.46
N LEU A 13 7.92 -0.92 -2.74
CA LEU A 13 7.40 -1.06 -4.09
C LEU A 13 7.64 0.20 -4.92
N THR A 14 7.37 1.39 -4.40
CA THR A 14 7.53 2.65 -5.16
C THR A 14 9.00 2.95 -5.46
N VAL A 15 9.91 2.70 -4.52
CA VAL A 15 11.36 2.82 -4.76
C VAL A 15 11.81 1.83 -5.83
N ARG A 16 11.34 0.57 -5.75
CA ARG A 16 11.69 -0.44 -6.75
C ARG A 16 11.04 -0.16 -8.10
N LEU A 17 9.85 0.44 -8.14
CA LEU A 17 9.09 0.74 -9.35
C LEU A 17 9.88 1.64 -10.28
N SER A 18 10.47 2.71 -9.74
CA SER A 18 11.37 3.57 -10.50
C SER A 18 12.54 2.79 -11.11
N SER A 19 13.11 1.85 -10.35
CA SER A 19 14.20 0.99 -10.84
C SER A 19 13.74 0.00 -11.92
N VAL A 20 12.51 -0.54 -11.81
CA VAL A 20 11.95 -1.48 -12.80
C VAL A 20 11.69 -0.77 -14.12
N VAL A 21 11.11 0.43 -14.07
CA VAL A 21 10.81 1.22 -15.29
C VAL A 21 12.10 1.55 -16.05
N THR A 22 13.15 1.97 -15.35
CA THR A 22 14.41 2.42 -15.98
C THR A 22 15.33 1.28 -16.38
N ASN A 23 15.52 0.27 -15.53
CA ASN A 23 16.49 -0.81 -15.79
C ASN A 23 15.92 -1.96 -16.62
N SER A 24 14.60 -2.18 -16.63
CA SER A 24 14.00 -3.25 -17.44
C SER A 24 13.67 -2.81 -18.86
N GLY A 25 14.07 -1.59 -19.26
CA GLY A 25 13.81 -1.04 -20.60
C GLY A 25 12.35 -0.67 -20.85
N PHE A 26 11.48 -0.68 -19.84
CA PHE A 26 10.07 -0.28 -19.99
C PHE A 26 9.92 1.21 -20.31
N GLY A 27 10.85 2.05 -19.85
CA GLY A 27 10.79 3.48 -20.11
C GLY A 27 12.01 4.25 -19.62
N THR A 28 11.96 5.57 -19.80
CA THR A 28 13.02 6.48 -19.35
C THR A 28 12.85 6.90 -17.88
N MET A 29 13.90 7.47 -17.28
CA MET A 29 13.82 8.10 -15.94
C MET A 29 12.70 9.16 -15.86
N GLN A 30 12.44 9.85 -16.97
CA GLN A 30 11.36 10.83 -17.06
C GLN A 30 10.00 10.14 -16.90
N GLN A 31 9.77 9.03 -17.61
CA GLN A 31 8.52 8.28 -17.52
C GLN A 31 8.27 7.68 -16.13
N ALA A 32 9.32 7.18 -15.47
CA ALA A 32 9.24 6.71 -14.09
C ALA A 32 8.79 7.84 -13.13
N SER A 33 9.42 9.01 -13.25
CA SER A 33 9.09 10.19 -12.44
C SER A 33 7.66 10.67 -12.72
N THR A 34 7.24 10.69 -13.99
CA THR A 34 5.87 11.05 -14.36
C THR A 34 4.86 10.06 -13.77
N LEU A 35 5.13 8.75 -13.82
CA LEU A 35 4.25 7.74 -13.25
C LEU A 35 4.09 7.94 -11.73
N LEU A 36 5.18 8.16 -11.00
CA LEU A 36 5.12 8.45 -9.55
C LEU A 36 4.31 9.73 -9.25
N SER A 37 4.48 10.78 -10.06
CA SER A 37 3.70 12.02 -9.91
C SER A 37 2.21 11.78 -10.15
N VAL A 38 1.85 11.03 -11.18
CA VAL A 38 0.44 10.68 -11.47
C VAL A 38 -0.14 9.80 -10.37
N MET A 39 0.62 8.84 -9.85
CA MET A 39 0.21 8.05 -8.68
C MET A 39 -0.06 8.93 -7.46
N THR A 40 0.77 9.95 -7.23
CA THR A 40 0.61 10.89 -6.12
C THR A 40 -0.65 11.74 -6.29
N ILE A 41 -0.90 12.26 -7.49
CA ILE A 41 -2.13 13.01 -7.81
C ILE A 41 -3.36 12.11 -7.65
N GLY A 42 -3.33 10.90 -8.20
CA GLY A 42 -4.41 9.92 -8.05
C GLY A 42 -4.65 9.57 -6.58
N GLY A 43 -3.58 9.44 -5.80
CA GLY A 43 -3.64 9.22 -4.37
C GLY A 43 -4.30 10.38 -3.61
N MET A 44 -3.97 11.63 -3.95
CA MET A 44 -4.63 12.81 -3.37
C MET A 44 -6.14 12.81 -3.68
N LEU A 45 -6.51 12.59 -4.95
CA LEU A 45 -7.91 12.53 -5.37
C LEU A 45 -8.68 11.46 -4.60
N MET A 46 -8.06 10.30 -4.39
CA MET A 46 -8.66 9.21 -3.61
C MET A 46 -8.81 9.54 -2.13
N GLY A 47 -7.93 10.37 -1.57
CA GLY A 47 -8.12 10.93 -0.23
C GLY A 47 -9.39 11.77 -0.09
N PHE A 48 -9.79 12.52 -1.14
CA PHE A 48 -11.05 13.27 -1.14
C PHE A 48 -12.28 12.34 -1.29
N VAL A 49 -12.18 11.33 -2.14
CA VAL A 49 -13.27 10.37 -2.41
C VAL A 49 -13.39 9.31 -1.28
N PHE A 50 -12.36 9.17 -0.44
CA PHE A 50 -12.30 8.22 0.67
C PHE A 50 -13.54 8.27 1.56
N GLY A 51 -14.08 9.46 1.86
CA GLY A 51 -15.27 9.59 2.72
C GLY A 51 -16.48 8.84 2.18
N LEU A 52 -16.71 8.85 0.85
CA LEU A 52 -17.78 8.08 0.21
C LEU A 52 -17.49 6.58 0.22
N ILE A 53 -16.24 6.20 -0.07
CA ILE A 53 -15.79 4.81 -0.10
C ILE A 53 -15.96 4.19 1.28
N ASN A 54 -15.48 4.86 2.33
CA ASN A 54 -15.56 4.37 3.70
C ASN A 54 -17.00 4.28 4.21
N LYS A 55 -17.88 5.21 3.80
CA LYS A 55 -19.31 5.12 4.16
C LYS A 55 -19.98 3.86 3.61
N THR A 56 -19.52 3.39 2.44
CA THR A 56 -20.05 2.21 1.76
C THR A 56 -19.39 0.91 2.24
N LEU A 57 -18.06 0.88 2.36
CA LEU A 57 -17.27 -0.31 2.71
C LEU A 57 -17.06 -0.51 4.22
N LYS A 58 -17.11 0.56 5.03
CA LYS A 58 -16.92 0.58 6.49
C LYS A 58 -15.71 -0.27 6.93
N ALA A 59 -15.96 -1.35 7.69
CA ALA A 59 -14.91 -2.22 8.23
C ALA A 59 -14.15 -3.02 7.15
N GLN A 60 -14.66 -3.10 5.91
CA GLN A 60 -13.99 -3.78 4.80
C GLN A 60 -13.07 -2.86 3.99
N THR A 61 -13.08 -1.54 4.24
CA THR A 61 -12.26 -0.57 3.51
C THR A 61 -10.76 -0.91 3.58
N LEU A 62 -10.30 -1.35 4.75
CA LEU A 62 -8.91 -1.76 4.94
C LEU A 62 -8.57 -3.03 4.14
N THR A 63 -9.43 -4.05 4.19
CA THR A 63 -9.27 -5.30 3.44
C THR A 63 -9.18 -5.03 1.94
N VAL A 64 -10.07 -4.20 1.42
CA VAL A 64 -10.12 -3.86 -0.01
C VAL A 64 -8.89 -3.05 -0.42
N GLY A 65 -8.45 -2.08 0.41
CA GLY A 65 -7.21 -1.33 0.15
C GLY A 65 -5.97 -2.24 0.09
N LEU A 66 -5.87 -3.21 0.99
CA LEU A 66 -4.77 -4.18 0.96
C LEU A 66 -4.81 -5.11 -0.24
N ALA A 67 -6.00 -5.65 -0.54
CA ALA A 67 -6.20 -6.51 -1.69
C ALA A 67 -5.85 -5.76 -2.97
N ALA A 68 -6.30 -4.51 -3.11
CA ALA A 68 -5.97 -3.66 -4.25
C ALA A 68 -4.47 -3.38 -4.33
N LEU A 69 -3.80 -3.11 -3.20
CA LEU A 69 -2.34 -2.94 -3.19
C LEU A 69 -1.60 -4.23 -3.61
N ALA A 70 -2.04 -5.38 -3.11
CA ALA A 70 -1.48 -6.69 -3.46
C ALA A 70 -1.67 -7.01 -4.94
N VAL A 71 -2.88 -6.80 -5.47
CA VAL A 71 -3.21 -6.98 -6.88
C VAL A 71 -2.38 -6.04 -7.76
N GLY A 72 -2.26 -4.76 -7.38
CA GLY A 72 -1.41 -3.81 -8.08
C GLY A 72 0.05 -4.26 -8.16
N ALA A 73 0.61 -4.76 -7.04
CA ALA A 73 1.96 -5.31 -7.01
C ALA A 73 2.11 -6.55 -7.92
N ILE A 74 1.15 -7.47 -7.91
CA ILE A 74 1.18 -8.67 -8.76
C ILE A 74 1.08 -8.30 -10.25
N ILE A 75 0.23 -7.34 -10.61
CA ILE A 75 0.13 -6.84 -11.99
C ILE A 75 1.46 -6.27 -12.46
N ILE A 76 2.16 -5.50 -11.61
CA ILE A 76 3.48 -4.95 -11.95
C ILE A 76 4.50 -6.07 -12.19
N HIS A 77 4.46 -7.15 -11.40
CA HIS A 77 5.36 -8.29 -11.59
C HIS A 77 5.19 -8.96 -12.96
N PHE A 78 3.94 -9.21 -13.37
CA PHE A 78 3.61 -9.86 -14.64
C PHE A 78 3.46 -8.89 -15.81
N ALA A 79 3.82 -7.62 -15.65
CA ALA A 79 3.59 -6.60 -16.67
C ALA A 79 4.41 -6.91 -17.94
N PRO A 80 3.78 -7.15 -19.11
CA PRO A 80 4.49 -7.39 -20.36
C PRO A 80 4.94 -6.09 -21.05
N ASN A 81 4.37 -4.94 -20.66
CA ASN A 81 4.66 -3.64 -21.23
C ASN A 81 4.45 -2.51 -20.21
N PHE A 82 4.92 -1.30 -20.56
CA PHE A 82 4.82 -0.13 -19.70
C PHE A 82 3.38 0.25 -19.36
N ALA A 83 2.42 0.05 -20.26
CA ALA A 83 1.02 0.39 -20.02
C ALA A 83 0.41 -0.47 -18.91
N VAL A 84 0.63 -1.79 -18.92
CA VAL A 84 0.17 -2.70 -17.86
C VAL A 84 0.86 -2.38 -16.53
N LEU A 85 2.15 -2.04 -16.56
CA LEU A 85 2.88 -1.58 -15.39
C LEU A 85 2.25 -0.31 -14.80
N CYS A 86 1.88 0.68 -15.63
CA CYS A 86 1.20 1.89 -15.21
C CYS A 86 -0.15 1.59 -14.55
N VAL A 87 -0.92 0.64 -15.08
CA VAL A 87 -2.20 0.23 -14.47
C VAL A 87 -1.99 -0.37 -13.09
N GLY A 88 -1.05 -1.32 -12.95
CA GLY A 88 -0.73 -1.92 -11.65
C GLY A 88 -0.21 -0.90 -10.63
N ALA A 89 0.66 0.02 -11.09
CA ALA A 89 1.19 1.11 -10.29
C ALA A 89 0.09 2.09 -9.84
N MET A 90 -0.84 2.45 -10.73
CA MET A 90 -1.98 3.30 -10.38
C MET A 90 -2.86 2.65 -9.31
N ILE A 91 -3.20 1.36 -9.46
CA ILE A 91 -3.98 0.61 -8.48
C ILE A 91 -3.26 0.61 -7.12
N ALA A 92 -1.95 0.33 -7.09
CA ALA A 92 -1.16 0.39 -5.88
C ALA A 92 -1.13 1.80 -5.26
N GLY A 93 -0.98 2.84 -6.09
CA GLY A 93 -0.89 4.24 -5.69
C GLY A 93 -2.18 4.79 -5.08
N ILE A 94 -3.35 4.39 -5.59
CA ILE A 94 -4.66 4.79 -5.02
C ILE A 94 -5.02 4.02 -3.74
N SER A 95 -4.49 2.80 -3.60
CA SER A 95 -4.79 1.93 -2.47
C SER A 95 -4.18 2.44 -1.16
N TYR A 96 -2.95 2.93 -1.23
CA TYR A 96 -2.22 3.43 -0.06
C TYR A 96 -2.91 4.59 0.69
N PRO A 97 -3.31 5.70 0.04
CA PRO A 97 -4.01 6.79 0.72
C PRO A 97 -5.37 6.36 1.27
N THR A 98 -6.08 5.44 0.60
CA THR A 98 -7.32 4.86 1.13
C THR A 98 -7.10 4.18 2.48
N MET A 99 -6.02 3.39 2.60
CA MET A 99 -5.66 2.71 3.86
C MET A 99 -5.22 3.68 4.95
N ILE A 100 -4.47 4.74 4.59
CA ILE A 100 -4.00 5.71 5.58
C ILE A 100 -5.17 6.52 6.13
N SER A 101 -6.04 7.03 5.25
CA SER A 101 -7.25 7.76 5.64
C SER A 101 -8.17 6.91 6.51
N TYR A 102 -8.34 5.62 6.20
CA TYR A 102 -9.09 4.69 7.04
C TYR A 102 -8.49 4.57 8.44
N THR A 103 -7.18 4.42 8.54
CA THR A 103 -6.53 4.23 9.83
C THR A 103 -6.63 5.48 10.69
N PHE A 104 -6.41 6.66 10.10
CA PHE A 104 -6.61 7.94 10.78
C PHE A 104 -8.06 8.12 11.25
N ASN A 105 -9.04 7.71 10.45
CA ASN A 105 -10.44 7.74 10.83
C ASN A 105 -10.72 6.81 12.03
N GLN A 106 -10.23 5.57 12.01
CA GLN A 106 -10.36 4.65 13.15
C GLN A 106 -9.67 5.16 14.41
N ILE A 107 -8.48 5.78 14.29
CA ILE A 107 -7.78 6.37 15.43
C ILE A 107 -8.62 7.47 16.07
N SER A 108 -9.22 8.34 15.26
CA SER A 108 -10.13 9.39 15.73
C SER A 108 -11.36 8.85 16.46
N GLU A 109 -11.82 7.64 16.15
CA GLU A 109 -12.96 7.02 16.83
C GLU A 109 -12.59 6.35 18.16
N VAL A 110 -11.38 5.78 18.23
CA VAL A 110 -10.93 4.99 19.38
C VAL A 110 -10.18 5.85 20.41
N CYS A 111 -9.67 7.01 20.01
CA CYS A 111 -8.86 7.84 20.90
C CYS A 111 -9.68 8.59 21.97
N PRO A 112 -9.15 8.71 23.20
CA PRO A 112 -9.77 9.50 24.24
C PRO A 112 -9.83 10.98 23.83
N LYS A 113 -10.96 11.64 24.15
CA LYS A 113 -11.15 13.07 23.90
C LYS A 113 -9.98 13.87 24.48
N GLY A 114 -9.31 14.65 23.62
CA GLY A 114 -8.15 15.48 24.01
C GLY A 114 -6.78 14.82 23.81
N SER A 115 -6.72 13.56 23.36
CA SER A 115 -5.46 12.86 23.03
C SER A 115 -5.26 12.59 21.54
N ASP A 116 -6.07 13.20 20.67
CA ASP A 116 -6.07 12.95 19.22
C ASP A 116 -4.70 13.23 18.57
N THR A 117 -4.04 14.31 19.00
CA THR A 117 -2.70 14.69 18.54
C THR A 117 -1.65 13.66 18.95
N LEU A 118 -1.74 13.11 20.17
CA LEU A 118 -0.80 12.08 20.65
C LEU A 118 -0.99 10.78 19.86
N CYS A 119 -2.23 10.33 19.70
CA CYS A 119 -2.53 9.14 18.93
C CYS A 119 -2.05 9.23 17.47
N THR A 120 -2.35 10.35 16.81
CA THR A 120 -1.88 10.66 15.45
C THR A 120 -0.36 10.65 15.37
N SER A 121 0.31 11.27 16.35
CA SER A 121 1.77 11.34 16.40
C SER A 121 2.40 9.95 16.52
N VAL A 122 1.86 9.08 17.39
CA VAL A 122 2.32 7.68 17.54
C VAL A 122 2.20 6.92 16.21
N VAL A 123 1.12 7.12 15.48
CA VAL A 123 0.91 6.47 14.18
C VAL A 123 1.87 7.00 13.13
N LEU A 124 2.12 8.31 13.12
CA LEU A 124 3.10 8.92 12.22
C LEU A 124 4.53 8.43 12.52
N VAL A 125 4.88 8.23 13.80
CA VAL A 125 6.15 7.59 14.19
C VAL A 125 6.22 6.18 13.60
N GLY A 126 5.12 5.41 13.69
CA GLY A 126 5.01 4.10 13.05
C GLY A 126 5.20 4.14 11.53
N CYS A 127 4.57 5.10 10.83
CA CYS A 127 4.74 5.29 9.39
C CYS A 127 6.19 5.60 9.01
N ASN A 128 6.84 6.51 9.74
CA ASN A 128 8.23 6.87 9.50
C ASN A 128 9.18 5.69 9.76
N LEU A 129 8.91 4.90 10.81
CA LEU A 129 9.66 3.67 11.07
C LEU A 129 9.45 2.64 9.95
N GLY A 130 8.23 2.54 9.41
CA GLY A 130 7.93 1.71 8.26
C GLY A 130 8.69 2.14 7.01
N ALA A 131 8.72 3.44 6.73
CA ALA A 131 9.50 4.04 5.65
C ALA A 131 11.00 3.78 5.81
N PHE A 132 11.53 3.95 7.01
CA PHE A 132 12.93 3.69 7.33
C PHE A 132 13.32 2.23 7.10
N THR A 133 12.43 1.29 7.42
CA THR A 133 12.65 -0.16 7.25
C THR A 133 12.41 -0.66 5.82
N ALA A 134 11.78 0.13 4.95
CA ALA A 134 11.47 -0.21 3.57
C ALA A 134 12.69 -0.60 2.72
N PRO A 135 13.79 0.18 2.67
CA PRO A 135 14.98 -0.20 1.89
C PRO A 135 15.67 -1.46 2.45
N TYR A 136 15.63 -1.69 3.77
CA TYR A 136 16.24 -2.88 4.39
C TYR A 136 15.47 -4.15 4.04
N THR A 137 14.14 -4.12 4.17
CA THR A 137 13.27 -5.23 3.77
C THR A 137 13.37 -5.50 2.27
N LEU A 138 13.42 -4.44 1.45
CA LEU A 138 13.60 -4.56 0.01
C LEU A 138 14.94 -5.21 -0.34
N ARG A 139 16.02 -4.84 0.35
CA ARG A 139 17.35 -5.43 0.17
C ARG A 139 17.38 -6.90 0.56
N LEU A 140 16.75 -7.27 1.67
CA LEU A 140 16.61 -8.66 2.11
C LEU A 140 15.84 -9.50 1.09
N VAL A 141 14.68 -9.03 0.63
CA VAL A 141 13.89 -9.73 -0.39
C VAL A 141 14.64 -9.82 -1.71
N SER A 142 15.34 -8.76 -2.11
CA SER A 142 16.16 -8.77 -3.33
C SER A 142 17.32 -9.78 -3.25
N ALA A 143 17.94 -9.94 -2.07
CA ALA A 143 18.99 -10.93 -1.83
C ALA A 143 18.44 -12.37 -1.90
N LEU A 144 17.25 -12.61 -1.33
CA LEU A 144 16.61 -13.94 -1.36
C LEU A 144 16.08 -14.32 -2.74
N THR A 145 15.74 -13.33 -3.59
CA THR A 145 15.15 -13.54 -4.92
C THR A 145 16.17 -13.49 -6.06
N GLY A 146 17.47 -13.58 -5.76
CA GLY A 146 18.52 -13.64 -6.77
C GLY A 146 18.74 -12.34 -7.56
N GLY A 147 18.31 -11.19 -7.02
CA GLY A 147 18.55 -9.87 -7.61
C GLY A 147 17.57 -9.43 -8.70
N SER A 148 16.56 -10.24 -9.05
CA SER A 148 15.55 -9.84 -10.03
C SER A 148 14.80 -8.57 -9.61
N LEU A 149 14.59 -7.65 -10.55
CA LEU A 149 13.93 -6.37 -10.26
C LEU A 149 12.43 -6.50 -9.97
N SER A 150 11.76 -7.44 -10.63
CA SER A 150 10.31 -7.65 -10.53
C SER A 150 9.89 -8.62 -9.41
N MET A 151 10.77 -9.51 -8.94
CA MET A 151 10.46 -10.50 -7.90
C MET A 151 9.98 -9.88 -6.56
N PRO A 152 10.55 -8.76 -6.07
CA PRO A 152 10.05 -8.12 -4.85
C PRO A 152 8.58 -7.73 -4.90
N PHE A 153 8.05 -7.39 -6.08
CA PHE A 153 6.63 -7.07 -6.25
C PHE A 153 5.73 -8.28 -6.01
N LEU A 154 6.15 -9.46 -6.46
CA LEU A 154 5.41 -10.70 -6.23
C LEU A 154 5.48 -11.13 -4.77
N VAL A 155 6.67 -11.07 -4.15
CA VAL A 155 6.82 -11.42 -2.73
C VAL A 155 5.98 -10.50 -1.84
N TYR A 156 6.08 -9.18 -2.05
CA TYR A 156 5.26 -8.22 -1.30
C TYR A 156 3.77 -8.36 -1.62
N GLY A 157 3.41 -8.61 -2.89
CA GLY A 157 2.02 -8.87 -3.28
C GLY A 157 1.43 -10.09 -2.56
N ILE A 158 2.15 -11.20 -2.50
CA ILE A 158 1.71 -12.41 -1.80
C ILE A 158 1.58 -12.15 -0.29
N VAL A 159 2.58 -11.51 0.34
CA VAL A 159 2.51 -11.22 1.78
C VAL A 159 1.34 -10.29 2.09
N LEU A 160 1.12 -9.24 1.29
CA LEU A 160 -0.01 -8.33 1.46
C LEU A 160 -1.35 -9.06 1.25
N MET A 161 -1.43 -9.97 0.28
CA MET A 161 -2.63 -10.78 0.05
C MET A 161 -2.92 -11.71 1.23
N VAL A 162 -1.90 -12.37 1.78
CA VAL A 162 -2.04 -13.22 2.97
C VAL A 162 -2.55 -12.41 4.14
N ILE A 163 -1.99 -11.22 4.38
CA ILE A 163 -2.47 -10.40 5.50
C ILE A 163 -3.88 -9.86 5.25
N ALA A 164 -4.21 -9.50 4.00
CA ALA A 164 -5.58 -9.13 3.63
C ALA A 164 -6.56 -10.27 3.91
N ALA A 165 -6.20 -11.51 3.57
CA ALA A 165 -7.03 -12.70 3.80
C ALA A 165 -7.20 -12.99 5.30
N VAL A 166 -6.13 -12.90 6.09
CA VAL A 166 -6.19 -13.07 7.56
C VAL A 166 -7.07 -11.99 8.19
N TYR A 167 -6.95 -10.74 7.73
CA TYR A 167 -7.77 -9.64 8.23
C TYR A 167 -9.24 -9.79 7.82
N ALA A 168 -9.52 -10.23 6.59
CA ALA A 168 -10.86 -10.55 6.12
C ALA A 168 -11.49 -11.66 6.98
N ALA A 169 -10.76 -12.75 7.22
CA ALA A 169 -11.20 -13.86 8.05
C ALA A 169 -11.48 -13.41 9.49
N TRP A 170 -10.60 -12.58 10.08
CA TRP A 170 -10.83 -12.00 11.40
C TRP A 170 -12.12 -11.19 11.43
N ASN A 171 -12.32 -10.32 10.45
CA ASN A 171 -13.48 -9.43 10.39
C ASN A 171 -14.80 -10.21 10.18
N ILE A 172 -14.77 -11.32 9.43
CA ILE A 172 -15.93 -12.21 9.29
C ILE A 172 -16.22 -12.94 10.63
N MET A 173 -15.20 -13.46 11.30
CA MET A 173 -15.36 -14.20 12.56
C MET A 173 -15.80 -13.32 13.74
N HIS A 174 -15.34 -12.07 13.82
CA HIS A 174 -15.68 -11.14 14.91
C HIS A 174 -16.79 -10.14 14.54
N GLY A 175 -17.08 -9.93 13.26
CA GLY A 175 -18.19 -9.12 12.77
C GLY A 175 -19.56 -9.78 12.94
N ALA A 176 -19.61 -11.10 13.07
CA ALA A 176 -20.85 -11.85 13.35
C ALA A 176 -21.45 -11.61 14.75
N LYS A 177 -20.84 -10.77 15.59
CA LYS A 177 -21.34 -10.38 16.93
C LYS A 177 -21.89 -8.95 17.02
N LYS A 178 -22.09 -8.25 15.89
CA LYS A 178 -22.75 -6.93 15.87
C LYS A 178 -24.01 -6.95 14.99
N VAL A 179 -24.92 -7.88 15.28
CA VAL A 179 -26.34 -7.79 14.89
C VAL A 179 -27.17 -7.84 16.16
#